data_AF-W2SLD3-F1
#
_entry.id   AF-W2SLD3-F1
#
_cell.length_a   1.000
_cell.length_b   1.000
_cell.length_c   1.000
_cell.angle_alpha   90.00
_cell.angle_beta   90.00
_cell.angle_gamma   90.00
#
_symmetry.space_group_name_H-M   'P 1'
#
loop_
_entity.id
_entity.type
_entity.pdbx_description
1 polymer ?
#
loop_
_entity_poly.entity_id
_entity_poly.type
_entity_poly.pdbx_seq_one_letter_code
_entity_poly.pdbx_strand_id
1 'polypeptide(L)'
;CRAGVGGEKCDHCLPGFWGLHLIATGAQSCKPCGCSAFGSSRPDCEQSTGRCECSRGARGMKCESCDVDFIMTASGCVEREEFHAPRSCSSLKCHHGAKCVESEGGLPNCECPENCAVDHLGIVANMSICGSDGVTYEDTCQLLQFACKHQLDIVAISLGICS
;
A
#
# COMPACT_ATOMS: atom_id res chain seq x y z
N CYS A 1 -2.77 -10.52 -24.65
CA CYS A 1 -2.91 -11.52 -23.57
C CYS A 1 -4.20 -11.29 -22.80
N ARG A 2 -4.65 -12.24 -21.96
CA ARG A 2 -5.73 -11.99 -20.99
C ARG A 2 -5.24 -11.01 -19.91
N ALA A 3 -6.17 -10.39 -19.16
CA ALA A 3 -5.79 -9.50 -18.05
C ALA A 3 -4.86 -10.22 -17.05
N GLY A 4 -3.84 -9.52 -16.54
CA GLY A 4 -2.86 -10.10 -15.62
C GLY A 4 -1.91 -11.15 -16.25
N VAL A 5 -1.97 -11.40 -17.56
CA VAL A 5 -1.10 -12.32 -18.30
C VAL A 5 -0.13 -11.52 -19.17
N GLY A 6 1.15 -11.90 -19.18
CA GLY A 6 2.23 -11.23 -19.89
C GLY A 6 3.09 -12.17 -20.74
N GLY A 7 4.07 -11.58 -21.42
CA GLY A 7 4.98 -12.24 -22.35
C GLY A 7 4.53 -12.17 -23.81
N GLU A 8 5.49 -12.25 -24.73
CA GLU A 8 5.26 -12.27 -26.19
C GLU A 8 4.23 -13.33 -26.61
N LYS A 9 4.19 -14.45 -25.86
CA LYS A 9 3.30 -15.59 -26.10
C LYS A 9 2.19 -15.72 -25.06
N CYS A 10 2.03 -14.76 -24.16
CA CYS A 10 1.06 -14.82 -23.06
C CYS A 10 1.21 -16.06 -22.17
N ASP A 11 2.45 -16.40 -21.82
CA ASP A 11 2.87 -17.67 -21.22
C ASP A 11 3.19 -17.58 -19.73
N HIS A 12 3.04 -16.41 -19.12
CA HIS A 12 3.22 -16.20 -17.69
C HIS A 12 2.29 -15.11 -17.15
N CYS A 13 2.07 -15.10 -15.84
CA CYS A 13 1.37 -13.99 -15.21
C CYS A 13 2.30 -12.78 -15.09
N LEU A 14 1.75 -11.57 -15.22
CA LEU A 14 2.49 -10.34 -14.94
C LEU A 14 2.95 -10.30 -13.46
N PRO A 15 4.01 -9.54 -13.13
CA PRO A 15 4.36 -9.25 -11.74
C PRO A 15 3.14 -8.80 -10.93
N GLY A 16 3.02 -9.30 -9.70
CA GLY A 16 1.86 -9.10 -8.83
C GLY A 16 0.67 -10.02 -9.13
N PHE A 17 0.78 -10.95 -10.08
CA PHE A 17 -0.27 -11.91 -10.44
C PHE A 17 0.24 -13.36 -10.49
N TRP A 18 -0.66 -14.32 -10.32
CA TRP A 18 -0.37 -15.76 -10.33
C TRP A 18 -1.53 -16.58 -10.90
N GLY A 19 -1.27 -17.86 -11.16
CA GLY A 19 -2.31 -18.85 -11.45
C GLY A 19 -2.66 -18.97 -12.93
N LEU A 20 -1.67 -18.88 -13.85
CA LEU A 20 -1.92 -19.10 -15.29
C LEU A 20 -2.62 -20.43 -15.56
N HIS A 21 -2.23 -21.49 -14.84
CA HIS A 21 -2.84 -22.83 -14.93
C HIS A 21 -4.35 -22.83 -14.58
N LEU A 22 -4.82 -21.89 -13.75
CA LEU A 22 -6.24 -21.76 -13.40
C LEU A 22 -7.07 -21.27 -14.59
N ILE A 23 -6.46 -20.58 -15.55
CA ILE A 23 -7.12 -20.13 -16.78
C ILE A 23 -7.56 -21.34 -17.61
N ALA A 24 -6.73 -22.38 -17.66
CA ALA A 24 -7.06 -23.63 -18.35
C ALA A 24 -8.26 -24.36 -17.72
N THR A 25 -8.52 -24.12 -16.43
CA THR A 25 -9.66 -24.70 -15.70
C THR A 25 -10.85 -23.73 -15.56
N GLY A 26 -10.86 -22.63 -16.34
CA GLY A 26 -12.01 -21.73 -16.42
C GLY A 26 -11.85 -20.38 -15.73
N ALA A 27 -10.70 -20.05 -15.13
CA ALA A 27 -10.45 -18.69 -14.67
C ALA A 27 -10.37 -17.70 -15.85
N GLN A 28 -10.84 -16.47 -15.63
CA GLN A 28 -10.86 -15.46 -16.69
C GLN A 28 -9.47 -14.86 -16.93
N SER A 29 -8.69 -14.67 -15.86
CA SER A 29 -7.39 -13.99 -15.83
C SER A 29 -6.48 -14.64 -14.78
N CYS A 30 -5.20 -14.26 -14.76
CA CYS A 30 -4.39 -14.48 -13.57
C CYS A 30 -5.00 -13.73 -12.39
N LYS A 31 -4.79 -14.25 -11.19
CA LYS A 31 -5.28 -13.68 -9.93
C LYS A 31 -4.22 -12.77 -9.32
N PRO A 32 -4.60 -11.64 -8.69
CA PRO A 32 -3.64 -10.81 -7.97
C PRO A 32 -3.01 -11.59 -6.81
N CYS A 33 -1.76 -11.29 -6.51
CA CYS A 33 -1.00 -11.91 -5.43
C CYS A 33 -1.59 -11.52 -4.07
N GLY A 34 -1.76 -10.22 -3.81
CA GLY A 34 -2.30 -9.72 -2.54
C GLY A 34 -1.38 -9.97 -1.35
N CYS A 35 -0.06 -9.87 -1.54
CA CYS A 35 0.93 -9.99 -0.48
C CYS A 35 0.83 -8.79 0.48
N SER A 36 0.89 -9.06 1.79
CA SER A 36 0.87 -8.03 2.83
C SER A 36 2.05 -7.08 2.64
N ALA A 37 1.76 -5.77 2.55
CA ALA A 37 2.79 -4.73 2.40
C ALA A 37 3.74 -4.68 3.60
N PHE A 38 3.28 -5.12 4.78
CA PHE A 38 4.07 -5.11 6.01
C PHE A 38 4.71 -6.46 6.31
N GLY A 39 4.06 -7.56 5.92
CA GLY A 39 4.53 -8.91 6.22
C GLY A 39 5.36 -9.57 5.12
N SER A 40 5.38 -9.02 3.90
CA SER A 40 6.07 -9.61 2.75
C SER A 40 7.33 -8.85 2.39
N SER A 41 8.31 -9.54 1.80
CA SER A 41 9.53 -8.91 1.28
C SER A 41 9.26 -8.12 0.00
N ARG A 42 8.24 -8.54 -0.77
CA ARG A 42 7.86 -8.03 -2.09
C ARG A 42 6.35 -8.17 -2.34
N PRO A 43 5.78 -7.39 -3.27
CA PRO A 43 4.38 -7.51 -3.66
C PRO A 43 4.10 -8.70 -4.59
N ASP A 44 5.13 -9.25 -5.22
CA ASP A 44 5.07 -10.43 -6.09
C ASP A 44 4.92 -11.73 -5.29
N CYS A 45 4.41 -12.77 -5.94
CA CYS A 45 4.24 -14.09 -5.36
C CYS A 45 4.62 -15.19 -6.36
N GLU A 46 4.75 -16.43 -5.87
CA GLU A 46 5.02 -17.58 -6.71
C GLU A 46 3.90 -17.79 -7.75
N GLN A 47 4.26 -17.80 -9.03
CA GLN A 47 3.27 -17.79 -10.13
C GLN A 47 2.35 -19.02 -10.18
N SER A 48 2.75 -20.16 -9.62
CA SER A 48 1.95 -21.39 -9.59
C SER A 48 1.05 -21.47 -8.37
N THR A 49 1.53 -21.12 -7.17
CA THR A 49 0.78 -21.32 -5.92
C THR A 49 0.14 -20.05 -5.37
N GLY A 50 0.64 -18.88 -5.81
CA GLY A 50 0.27 -17.59 -5.26
C GLY A 50 0.86 -17.30 -3.89
N ARG A 51 1.83 -18.09 -3.42
CA ARG A 51 2.46 -17.90 -2.11
C ARG A 51 3.43 -16.71 -2.13
N CYS A 52 3.28 -15.82 -1.17
CA CYS A 52 4.16 -14.66 -0.98
C CYS A 52 5.44 -15.04 -0.24
N GLU A 53 6.51 -14.27 -0.46
CA GLU A 53 7.73 -14.38 0.32
C GLU A 53 7.60 -13.55 1.59
N CYS A 54 7.47 -14.22 2.74
CA CYS A 54 7.27 -13.55 4.02
C CYS A 54 8.57 -13.06 4.64
N SER A 55 8.52 -11.83 5.15
CA SER A 55 9.56 -11.24 5.98
C SER A 55 9.69 -11.98 7.32
N ARG A 56 10.79 -11.74 8.04
CA ARG A 56 11.07 -12.42 9.32
C ARG A 56 9.90 -12.26 10.30
N GLY A 57 9.47 -13.37 10.89
CA GLY A 57 8.37 -13.44 11.87
C GLY A 57 6.97 -13.36 11.25
N ALA A 58 6.84 -13.13 9.93
CA ALA A 58 5.57 -13.15 9.23
C ALA A 58 5.26 -14.55 8.66
N ARG A 59 3.98 -14.90 8.61
CA ARG A 59 3.46 -16.18 8.14
C ARG A 59 2.09 -16.04 7.47
N GLY A 60 1.66 -17.11 6.82
CA GLY A 60 0.44 -17.17 6.02
C GLY A 60 0.76 -17.31 4.53
N MET A 61 -0.27 -17.41 3.69
CA MET A 61 -0.08 -17.45 2.23
C MET A 61 0.24 -16.06 1.68
N LYS A 62 -0.25 -15.02 2.35
CA LYS A 62 -0.14 -13.61 1.98
C LYS A 62 0.66 -12.81 2.99
N CYS A 63 1.32 -13.49 3.94
CA CYS A 63 2.11 -12.89 5.02
C CYS A 63 1.28 -11.92 5.87
N GLU A 64 0.01 -12.26 6.08
CA GLU A 64 -1.00 -11.46 6.74
C GLU A 64 -0.97 -11.56 8.28
N SER A 65 -0.16 -12.48 8.81
CA SER A 65 -0.09 -12.76 10.25
C SER A 65 1.36 -12.89 10.71
N CYS A 66 1.61 -12.68 11.99
CA CYS A 66 2.91 -12.96 12.59
C CYS A 66 2.90 -14.26 13.40
N ASP A 67 4.09 -14.80 13.68
CA ASP A 67 4.29 -15.86 14.68
C ASP A 67 3.80 -15.42 16.08
N VAL A 68 3.66 -16.38 17.00
CA VAL A 68 2.96 -16.21 18.28
C VAL A 68 3.50 -15.06 19.14
N ASP A 69 4.82 -14.83 19.10
CA ASP A 69 5.51 -13.82 19.90
C ASP A 69 5.73 -12.49 19.16
N PHE A 70 5.16 -12.35 17.96
CA PHE A 70 5.33 -11.18 17.11
C PHE A 70 4.01 -10.41 16.92
N ILE A 71 4.12 -9.09 16.74
CA ILE A 71 3.02 -8.19 16.46
C ILE A 71 3.25 -7.54 15.10
N MET A 72 2.21 -7.52 14.26
CA MET A 72 2.25 -6.84 12.96
C MET A 72 2.20 -5.33 13.17
N THR A 73 3.17 -4.62 12.61
CA THR A 73 3.27 -3.16 12.65
C THR A 73 3.49 -2.60 11.25
N ALA A 74 3.51 -1.28 11.10
CA ALA A 74 3.86 -0.64 9.82
C ALA A 74 5.30 -0.94 9.35
N SER A 75 6.17 -1.42 10.24
CA SER A 75 7.54 -1.86 9.94
C SER A 75 7.65 -3.38 9.76
N GLY A 76 6.51 -4.10 9.76
CA GLY A 76 6.44 -5.56 9.71
C GLY A 76 6.27 -6.21 11.08
N CYS A 77 6.61 -7.50 11.17
CA CYS A 77 6.50 -8.26 12.41
C CYS A 77 7.66 -7.91 13.37
N VAL A 78 7.32 -7.38 14.53
CA VAL A 78 8.27 -7.08 15.62
C VAL A 78 7.95 -7.93 16.85
N GLU A 79 8.96 -8.28 17.64
CA GLU A 79 8.76 -9.04 18.88
C GLU A 79 7.89 -8.24 19.85
N ARG A 80 6.99 -8.91 20.57
CA ARG A 80 6.01 -8.28 21.47
C ARG A 80 6.69 -7.44 22.54
N GLU A 81 7.83 -7.88 23.05
CA GLU A 81 8.60 -7.22 24.10
C GLU A 81 9.27 -5.93 23.62
N GLU A 82 9.63 -5.88 22.33
CA GLU A 82 10.25 -4.72 21.68
C GLU A 82 9.21 -3.72 21.16
N PHE A 83 7.94 -4.13 21.10
CA PHE A 83 6.87 -3.25 20.66
C PHE A 83 6.52 -2.20 21.72
N HIS A 84 7.03 -0.99 21.52
CA HIS A 84 6.60 0.19 22.26
C HIS A 84 5.58 0.98 21.43
N ALA A 85 4.33 0.97 21.89
CA ALA A 85 3.29 1.81 21.28
C ALA A 85 3.73 3.29 21.30
N PRO A 86 3.65 4.01 20.16
CA PRO A 86 3.95 5.43 20.10
C PRO A 86 3.14 6.20 21.14
N ARG A 87 3.82 7.06 21.92
CA ARG A 87 3.18 7.88 22.95
C ARG A 87 2.84 9.30 22.47
N SER A 88 3.37 9.68 21.32
CA SER A 88 3.17 10.99 20.70
C SER A 88 3.44 10.92 19.20
N CYS A 89 2.98 11.94 18.49
CA CYS A 89 3.15 12.10 17.05
C CYS A 89 4.61 12.27 16.61
N SER A 90 5.54 12.53 17.52
CA SER A 90 6.98 12.51 17.21
C SER A 90 7.51 11.11 16.94
N SER A 91 6.81 10.07 17.41
CA SER A 91 7.19 8.66 17.26
C SER A 91 6.24 7.86 16.36
N LEU A 92 5.04 8.39 16.08
CA LEU A 92 4.07 7.76 15.19
C LEU A 92 4.29 8.23 13.75
N LYS A 93 4.63 7.28 12.86
CA LYS A 93 4.70 7.54 11.43
C LYS A 93 3.37 7.18 10.77
N CYS A 94 2.74 8.16 10.13
CA CYS A 94 1.53 7.96 9.35
C CYS A 94 1.85 7.70 7.87
N HIS A 95 0.97 6.96 7.20
CA HIS A 95 1.13 6.54 5.80
C HIS A 95 -0.03 7.05 4.94
N HIS A 96 0.14 6.97 3.62
CA HIS A 96 -0.88 7.34 2.62
C HIS A 96 -1.41 8.78 2.73
N GLY A 97 -0.64 9.72 3.30
CA GLY A 97 -1.06 11.12 3.44
C GLY A 97 -1.87 11.42 4.71
N ALA A 98 -1.99 10.49 5.65
CA ALA A 98 -2.60 10.77 6.96
C ALA A 98 -1.69 11.69 7.80
N LYS A 99 -2.31 12.58 8.59
CA LYS A 99 -1.62 13.47 9.54
C LYS A 99 -1.79 12.92 10.96
N CYS A 100 -0.71 12.94 11.72
CA CYS A 100 -0.79 12.56 13.13
C CYS A 100 -1.43 13.68 13.96
N VAL A 101 -2.35 13.31 14.85
CA VAL A 101 -2.99 14.18 15.84
C VAL A 101 -2.88 13.58 17.24
N GLU A 102 -2.71 14.44 18.25
CA GLU A 102 -2.72 14.04 19.66
C GLU A 102 -4.17 14.01 20.15
N SER A 103 -4.71 12.82 20.46
CA SER A 103 -6.08 12.68 20.96
C SER A 103 -6.16 12.97 22.46
N GLU A 104 -7.32 13.39 22.97
CA GLU A 104 -7.54 13.68 24.41
C GLU A 104 -7.24 12.48 25.34
N GLY A 105 -7.25 11.25 24.82
CA GLY A 105 -6.86 10.03 25.53
C GLY A 105 -5.35 9.81 25.69
N GLY A 106 -4.52 10.72 25.17
CA GLY A 106 -3.05 10.68 25.30
C GLY A 106 -2.33 9.69 24.38
N LEU A 107 -3.03 9.08 23.42
CA LEU A 107 -2.43 8.24 22.39
C LEU A 107 -2.48 8.98 21.05
N PRO A 108 -1.37 9.05 20.28
CA PRO A 108 -1.37 9.67 18.97
C PRO A 108 -2.18 8.82 17.98
N ASN A 109 -2.90 9.49 17.07
CA ASN A 109 -3.69 8.84 16.03
C ASN A 109 -3.37 9.41 14.64
N CYS A 110 -3.46 8.57 13.60
CA CYS A 110 -3.30 9.02 12.21
C CYS A 110 -4.67 9.28 11.58
N GLU A 111 -4.95 10.53 11.23
CA GLU A 111 -6.23 10.95 10.66
C GLU A 111 -6.05 11.44 9.23
N CYS A 112 -6.98 11.06 8.36
CA CYS A 112 -7.01 11.60 7.01
C CYS A 112 -7.48 13.06 7.05
N PRO A 113 -6.87 13.96 6.27
CA PRO A 113 -7.30 15.35 6.22
C PRO A 113 -8.75 15.43 5.72
N GLU A 114 -9.65 15.99 6.54
CA GLU A 114 -11.01 16.34 6.16
C GLU A 114 -11.02 17.63 5.33
N ASN A 115 -10.21 18.60 5.75
CA ASN A 115 -10.06 19.91 5.12
C ASN A 115 -8.61 20.13 4.67
N CYS A 116 -8.47 20.52 3.41
CA CYS A 116 -7.19 20.87 2.80
C CYS A 116 -6.74 22.27 3.25
N ALA A 117 -6.23 22.39 4.47
CA ALA A 117 -5.56 23.61 4.92
C ALA A 117 -4.12 23.59 4.38
N VAL A 118 -3.91 24.19 3.21
CA VAL A 118 -2.63 24.10 2.48
C VAL A 118 -1.64 25.18 2.95
N ASP A 119 -1.45 25.26 4.26
CA ASP A 119 -0.63 26.29 4.90
C ASP A 119 0.87 26.02 4.75
N HIS A 120 1.25 24.86 4.18
CA HIS A 120 2.64 24.39 4.09
C HIS A 120 3.18 24.17 2.66
N LEU A 121 2.36 24.23 1.59
CA LEU A 121 2.83 24.04 0.20
C LEU A 121 2.85 25.31 -0.67
N GLY A 122 2.34 26.44 -0.18
CA GLY A 122 2.36 27.70 -0.93
C GLY A 122 1.64 27.59 -2.29
N ILE A 123 2.19 28.21 -3.35
CA ILE A 123 1.53 28.37 -4.66
C ILE A 123 1.32 27.03 -5.41
N VAL A 124 2.04 25.97 -5.04
CA VAL A 124 1.97 24.62 -5.68
C VAL A 124 0.77 23.81 -5.17
N ALA A 125 0.14 24.27 -4.08
CA ALA A 125 -1.03 23.69 -3.44
C ALA A 125 -2.24 23.45 -4.35
N ASN A 126 -2.43 24.27 -5.39
CA ASN A 126 -3.64 24.28 -6.22
C ASN A 126 -3.34 23.92 -7.68
N MET A 127 -2.16 23.38 -7.97
CA MET A 127 -1.85 22.91 -9.31
C MET A 127 -2.34 21.47 -9.47
N SER A 128 -3.00 21.18 -10.60
CA SER A 128 -3.30 19.81 -10.99
C SER A 128 -2.04 18.96 -11.01
N ILE A 129 -2.13 17.70 -10.57
CA ILE A 129 -1.00 16.78 -10.57
C ILE A 129 -1.38 15.43 -11.18
N CYS A 130 -0.43 14.76 -11.80
CA CYS A 130 -0.59 13.40 -12.26
C CYS A 130 -0.11 12.43 -11.17
N GLY A 131 -0.98 11.51 -10.77
CA GLY A 131 -0.66 10.45 -9.82
C GLY A 131 0.02 9.24 -10.47
N SER A 132 0.74 8.46 -9.68
CA SER A 132 1.36 7.19 -10.09
C SER A 132 0.35 6.12 -10.50
N ASP A 133 -0.92 6.31 -10.17
CA ASP A 133 -2.06 5.51 -10.62
C ASP A 133 -2.58 5.92 -12.01
N GLY A 134 -1.97 6.92 -12.65
CA GLY A 134 -2.37 7.45 -13.95
C GLY A 134 -3.61 8.34 -13.90
N VAL A 135 -4.07 8.71 -12.71
CA VAL A 135 -5.20 9.62 -12.50
C VAL A 135 -4.69 11.04 -12.31
N THR A 136 -5.37 12.00 -12.94
CA THR A 136 -5.10 13.42 -12.67
C THR A 136 -5.93 13.88 -11.49
N TYR A 137 -5.26 14.47 -10.50
CA TYR A 137 -5.86 15.07 -9.33
C TYR A 137 -5.90 16.60 -9.48
N GLU A 138 -6.95 17.22 -8.96
CA GLU A 138 -7.15 18.67 -8.95
C GLU A 138 -5.97 19.37 -8.27
N ASP A 139 -5.48 18.77 -7.19
CA ASP A 139 -4.29 19.22 -6.51
C ASP A 139 -3.63 18.13 -5.66
N THR A 140 -2.50 18.48 -5.04
CA THR A 140 -1.75 17.57 -4.16
C THR A 140 -2.57 17.16 -2.93
N CYS A 141 -3.41 18.03 -2.39
CA CYS A 141 -4.22 17.68 -1.22
C CYS A 141 -5.28 16.64 -1.58
N GLN A 142 -5.97 16.80 -2.71
CA GLN A 142 -6.93 15.83 -3.20
C GLN A 142 -6.28 14.46 -3.41
N LEU A 143 -5.07 14.42 -3.99
CA LEU A 143 -4.31 13.17 -4.14
C LEU A 143 -4.05 12.52 -2.78
N LEU A 144 -3.51 13.27 -1.82
CA LEU A 144 -3.18 12.75 -0.49
C LEU A 144 -4.43 12.32 0.29
N GLN A 145 -5.53 13.06 0.17
CA GLN A 145 -6.79 12.71 0.82
C GLN A 145 -7.37 11.42 0.25
N PHE A 146 -7.37 11.28 -1.08
CA PHE A 146 -7.85 10.07 -1.76
C PHE A 146 -6.97 8.87 -1.39
N ALA A 147 -5.65 9.02 -1.49
CA ALA A 147 -4.67 8.01 -1.07
C ALA A 147 -4.92 7.55 0.37
N CYS A 148 -5.14 8.49 1.30
CA CYS A 148 -5.36 8.19 2.71
C CYS A 148 -6.66 7.41 2.95
N LYS A 149 -7.77 7.89 2.39
CA LYS A 149 -9.10 7.29 2.56
C LYS A 149 -9.18 5.89 1.95
N HIS A 150 -8.38 5.61 0.92
CA HIS A 150 -8.35 4.32 0.23
C HIS A 150 -7.16 3.43 0.60
N GLN A 151 -6.26 3.88 1.49
CA GLN A 151 -5.02 3.18 1.86
C GLN A 151 -4.16 2.82 0.65
N LEU A 152 -3.94 3.78 -0.25
CA LEU A 152 -3.17 3.62 -1.47
C LEU A 152 -1.88 4.42 -1.41
N ASP A 153 -0.77 3.82 -1.84
CA ASP A 153 0.52 4.50 -2.01
C ASP A 153 0.57 5.21 -3.37
N ILE A 154 -0.17 6.32 -3.48
CA ILE A 154 -0.17 7.17 -4.68
C ILE A 154 0.82 8.31 -4.47
N VAL A 155 1.71 8.50 -5.44
CA VAL A 155 2.68 9.60 -5.44
C VAL A 155 2.47 10.48 -6.66
N ALA A 156 2.75 11.79 -6.52
CA ALA A 156 2.78 12.69 -7.65
C ALA A 156 3.94 12.32 -8.58
N ILE A 157 3.66 12.00 -9.84
CA ILE A 157 4.68 11.69 -10.85
C ILE A 157 5.03 12.90 -11.72
N SER A 158 4.08 13.82 -11.91
CA SER A 158 4.32 15.10 -12.56
C SER A 158 3.34 16.18 -12.09
N LEU A 159 3.71 17.44 -12.29
CA LEU A 159 2.77 18.55 -12.24
C LEU A 159 2.01 18.61 -13.57
N GLY A 160 0.70 18.82 -13.51
CA GLY A 160 -0.21 18.84 -14.65
C GLY A 160 -1.08 17.58 -14.77
N ILE A 161 -1.68 17.41 -15.94
CA ILE A 161 -2.49 16.23 -16.30
C ILE A 161 -1.62 15.02 -16.66
N CYS A 162 -2.13 13.82 -16.47
CA CYS A 162 -1.49 12.60 -16.97
C CYS A 162 -1.54 12.53 -18.50
N SER A 163 -0.45 12.09 -19.14
CA SER A 163 -0.28 12.01 -20.59
C SER A 163 0.18 10.63 -21.04
#